data_AF-A0A7J3P2G0-F1
#
_entry.id   AF-A0A7J3P2G0-F1
#
_cell.length_a   1.000
_cell.length_b   1.000
_cell.length_c   1.000
_cell.angle_alpha   90.00
_cell.angle_beta   90.00
_cell.angle_gamma   90.00
#
_symmetry.space_group_name_H-M   'P 1'
#
loop_
_entity.id
_entity.type
_entity.pdbx_description
1 polymer ?
#
loop_
_entity_poly.entity_id
_entity_poly.type
_entity_poly.pdbx_seq_one_letter_code
_entity_poly.pdbx_strand_id
1 'polypeptide(L)' 'MRMASIRFGKFVLPGQRLGVVEEYLPGSGVKALKSGHLIATFAGYAEFDAMNHVVSVRPIR' A
#
# COMPACT_ATOMS: atom_id res chain seq x y z
N MET A 1 14.31 15.42 -1.28
CA MET A 1 13.40 14.39 -1.83
C MET A 1 12.35 14.12 -0.75
N ARG A 2 11.08 14.52 -0.92
CA ARG A 2 10.06 14.33 0.12
C ARG A 2 9.74 12.82 0.23
N MET A 3 10.18 12.19 1.32
CA MET A 3 9.72 10.87 1.74
C MET A 3 8.19 10.94 1.82
N ALA A 4 7.49 10.30 0.89
CA ALA A 4 6.05 10.15 0.96
C ALA A 4 5.75 9.23 2.16
N SER A 5 5.59 9.86 3.32
CA SER A 5 5.12 9.24 4.56
C SER A 5 3.83 8.47 4.24
N ILE A 6 3.82 7.23 4.71
CA ILE A 6 2.82 6.26 4.32
C ILE A 6 1.43 6.72 4.76
N ARG A 7 0.49 6.59 3.84
CA ARG A 7 -0.87 7.13 3.94
C ARG A 7 -1.86 6.04 4.34
N PHE A 8 -1.55 5.28 5.41
CA PHE A 8 -2.52 4.33 5.97
C PHE A 8 -3.77 5.09 6.46
N GLY A 9 -4.94 4.48 6.28
CA GLY A 9 -6.25 5.10 6.55
C GLY A 9 -6.68 6.15 5.52
N LYS A 10 -5.91 6.42 4.47
CA LYS A 10 -6.28 7.38 3.43
C LYS A 10 -6.76 6.68 2.16
N PHE A 11 -7.57 7.42 1.44
CA PHE A 11 -7.99 7.04 0.10
C PHE A 11 -6.80 7.03 -0.86
N VAL A 12 -6.69 5.98 -1.66
CA VAL A 12 -5.62 5.76 -2.64
C VAL A 12 -6.21 5.41 -4.00
N LEU A 13 -5.47 5.74 -5.06
CA LEU A 13 -5.79 5.42 -6.45
C LEU A 13 -4.85 4.33 -7.00
N PRO A 14 -5.26 3.60 -8.06
CA PRO A 14 -4.38 2.63 -8.73
C PRO A 14 -3.04 3.26 -9.10
N GLY A 15 -1.95 2.54 -8.85
CA GLY A 15 -0.58 3.00 -9.12
C GLY A 15 0.03 3.89 -8.02
N GLN A 16 -0.74 4.36 -7.04
CA GLN A 16 -0.17 5.13 -5.94
C GLN A 16 0.67 4.24 -5.01
N ARG A 17 1.83 4.78 -4.58
CA ARG A 17 2.77 4.11 -3.69
C ARG A 17 2.21 4.00 -2.28
N LEU A 18 2.30 2.79 -1.72
CA LEU A 18 1.85 2.44 -0.38
C LEU A 18 3.02 2.17 0.57
N GLY A 19 4.17 1.76 0.04
CA GLY A 19 5.34 1.43 0.85
C GLY A 19 6.43 0.76 0.01
N VAL A 20 7.28 0.00 0.70
CA VAL A 20 8.37 -0.79 0.11
C VAL A 20 8.39 -2.19 0.72
N VAL A 21 8.88 -3.17 -0.04
CA VAL A 21 8.93 -4.59 0.37
C VAL A 21 9.87 -4.85 1.55
N GLU A 22 10.81 -3.95 1.81
CA GLU A 22 11.72 -3.98 2.95
C GLU A 22 11.01 -3.70 4.28
N GLU A 23 9.86 -3.01 4.24
CA GLU A 23 9.09 -2.62 5.43
C GLU A 23 7.77 -3.38 5.56
N TYR A 24 7.19 -3.82 4.43
CA TYR A 24 5.84 -4.38 4.38
C TYR A 24 5.69 -5.52 3.39
N LEU A 25 4.78 -6.44 3.71
CA LEU A 25 4.32 -7.49 2.81
C LEU A 25 3.07 -7.00 2.02
N PRO A 26 2.95 -7.33 0.73
CA PRO A 26 1.78 -6.99 -0.06
C PRO A 26 0.58 -7.88 0.30
N GLY A 27 -0.52 -7.27 0.71
CA GLY A 27 -1.82 -7.91 0.93
C GLY A 27 -2.78 -7.70 -0.25
N SER A 28 -4.08 -7.84 0.02
CA SER A 28 -5.13 -7.63 -0.98
C SER A 28 -5.07 -6.23 -1.57
N GLY A 29 -5.22 -6.10 -2.88
CA GLY A 29 -5.20 -4.80 -3.57
C GLY A 29 -3.83 -4.13 -3.69
N VAL A 30 -2.74 -4.86 -3.40
CA VAL A 30 -1.37 -4.34 -3.46
C VAL A 30 -0.53 -5.18 -4.40
N LYS A 31 0.30 -4.50 -5.22
CA LYS A 31 1.26 -5.13 -6.11
C LYS A 31 2.67 -4.64 -5.77
N ALA A 32 3.60 -5.57 -5.63
CA ALA A 32 5.03 -5.28 -5.60
C ALA A 32 5.56 -5.08 -7.02
N LEU A 33 6.26 -3.98 -7.25
CA LEU A 33 7.00 -3.71 -8.47
C LEU A 33 8.40 -4.32 -8.38
N LYS A 34 9.05 -4.55 -9.53
CA LYS A 34 10.45 -4.99 -9.59
C LYS A 34 11.42 -4.04 -8.85
N SER A 35 11.02 -2.78 -8.67
CA SER A 35 11.78 -1.78 -7.92
C SER A 35 11.66 -1.91 -6.39
N GLY A 36 10.92 -2.88 -5.87
CA GLY A 36 10.61 -3.01 -4.44
C GLY A 36 9.47 -2.11 -3.95
N HIS A 37 8.90 -1.26 -4.79
CA HIS A 37 7.76 -0.42 -4.42
C HIS A 37 6.46 -1.20 -4.37
N LEU A 38 5.68 -0.97 -3.32
CA LEU A 38 4.30 -1.46 -3.21
C LEU A 38 3.34 -0.39 -3.73
N ILE A 39 2.46 -0.77 -4.66
CA ILE A 39 1.45 0.12 -5.24
C ILE A 39 0.04 -0.44 -5.07
N ALA A 40 -0.95 0.45 -4.97
CA ALA A 40 -2.37 0.07 -5.03
C ALA A 40 -2.74 -0.43 -6.43
N THR A 41 -3.57 -1.48 -6.52
CA THR A 41 -4.08 -2.00 -7.80
C THR A 41 -5.48 -1.50 -8.13
N PHE A 42 -6.24 -1.04 -7.14
CA PHE A 42 -7.55 -0.43 -7.29
C PHE A 42 -7.71 0.77 -6.35
N ALA A 43 -8.78 1.55 -6.56
CA ALA A 43 -9.12 2.67 -5.69
C ALA A 43 -9.80 2.19 -4.40
N GLY A 44 -9.34 2.68 -3.25
CA GLY A 44 -9.83 2.22 -1.95
C GLY A 44 -9.12 2.89 -0.78
N TYR A 45 -9.23 2.30 0.40
CA TYR A 45 -8.56 2.78 1.60
C TYR A 45 -7.36 1.90 1.93
N ALA A 46 -6.19 2.50 2.08
CA ALA A 46 -5.00 1.77 2.48
C ALA A 46 -5.12 1.33 3.96
N GLU A 47 -4.86 0.07 4.25
CA GLU A 47 -4.88 -0.52 5.58
C GLU A 47 -3.53 -1.13 5.92
N PHE A 48 -3.20 -1.14 7.20
CA PHE A 48 -1.96 -1.71 7.71
C PHE A 48 -2.25 -2.65 8.88
N ASP A 49 -1.90 -3.91 8.70
CA ASP A 49 -1.81 -4.88 9.77
C ASP A 49 -0.41 -4.80 10.39
N ALA A 50 -0.32 -4.12 11.54
CA ALA A 50 0.94 -3.94 12.25
C ALA A 50 1.49 -5.23 12.86
N MET A 51 0.64 -6.22 13.15
CA MET A 51 1.08 -7.49 13.72
C MET A 51 1.76 -8.35 12.67
N ASN A 52 1.21 -8.39 11.46
CA ASN A 52 1.72 -9.20 10.36
C ASN A 52 2.61 -8.42 9.36
N HIS A 53 2.78 -7.11 9.57
CA HIS A 53 3.46 -6.20 8.66
C HIS A 53 2.88 -6.20 7.23
N VAL A 54 1.56 -6.36 7.08
CA VAL A 54 0.88 -6.44 5.78
C VAL A 54 0.22 -5.11 5.44
N VAL A 55 0.43 -4.63 4.22
CA VAL A 55 -0.33 -3.50 3.65
C VAL A 55 -1.37 -4.00 2.66
N SER A 56 -2.61 -3.53 2.78
CA SER A 56 -3.72 -3.88 1.89
C SER A 56 -4.47 -2.63 1.44
N VAL A 57 -5.33 -2.78 0.44
CA VAL A 57 -6.32 -1.78 0.03
C VAL A 57 -7.70 -2.38 0.22
N ARG A 58 -8.54 -1.75 1.05
CA ARG A 58 -9.95 -2.10 1.18
C ARG A 58 -10.79 -1.34 0.15
N PRO A 59 -11.67 -2.02 -0.61
CA PRO A 59 -12.57 -1.37 -1.57
C PRO A 59 -13.50 -0.33 -0.91
N ILE A 60 -13.99 0.60 -1.71
CA ILE A 60 -14.92 1.66 -1.26
C ILE A 60 -16.34 1.09 -1.07
N ARG A 61 -16.71 0.06 -1.83
CA ARG A 61 -17.96 -0.70 -1.77
C ARG A 61 -17.78 -2.04 -2.47
#